data_AF-A0AAI8QD33-F1
#
_entry.id   AF-A0AAI8QD33-F1
#
_cell.length_a   1.000
_cell.length_b   1.000
_cell.length_c   1.000
_cell.angle_alpha   90.00
_cell.angle_beta   90.00
_cell.angle_gamma   90.00
#
_symmetry.space_group_name_H-M   'P 1'
#
loop_
_entity.id
_entity.type
_entity.pdbx_description
1 polymer ?
#
loop_
_entity_poly.entity_id
_entity_poly.type
_entity_poly.pdbx_seq_one_letter_code
_entity_poly.pdbx_strand_id
1 'polypeptide(L)'
;MADTSLVLATLGAGGPQALKLATIICRLVVKVADREVDGLDKYQVVSFGRTVNGTRFPERWWPRLDKAISTGAIERLSVQAIVDIMVDHDTP
;
A
#
# COMPACT_ATOMS: atom_id res chain seq x y z
N MET A 1 3.18 -11.32 9.19
CA MET A 1 3.55 -9.91 8.93
C MET A 1 4.33 -9.93 7.63
N ALA A 2 3.84 -9.26 6.59
CA ALA A 2 4.56 -9.20 5.32
C ALA A 2 5.93 -8.53 5.48
N ASP A 3 6.94 -8.99 4.74
CA ASP A 3 8.22 -8.29 4.67
C ASP A 3 8.04 -6.99 3.88
N THR A 4 8.35 -5.86 4.52
CA THR A 4 8.21 -4.51 3.96
C THR A 4 9.56 -3.84 3.71
N SER A 5 10.66 -4.58 3.88
CA SER A 5 12.03 -4.07 3.79
C SER A 5 12.31 -3.36 2.47
N LEU A 6 11.89 -3.93 1.33
CA LEU A 6 12.11 -3.32 0.02
C LEU A 6 11.31 -2.03 -0.16
N VAL A 7 10.05 -2.02 0.26
CA VAL A 7 9.19 -0.82 0.20
C VAL A 7 9.80 0.30 1.02
N LEU A 8 10.26 0.00 2.25
CA LEU A 8 10.92 0.97 3.12
C LEU A 8 12.26 1.44 2.53
N ALA A 9 13.06 0.54 1.97
CA ALA A 9 14.32 0.90 1.33
C ALA A 9 14.11 1.82 0.12
N THR A 10 13.12 1.54 -0.73
CA THR A 10 12.77 2.39 -1.88
C THR A 10 12.28 3.77 -1.44
N LEU A 11 11.46 3.86 -0.39
CA LEU A 11 11.06 5.15 0.17
C LEU A 11 12.25 5.91 0.76
N GLY A 12 13.12 5.22 1.51
CA GLY A 12 14.30 5.80 2.15
C GLY A 12 15.39 6.25 1.18
N ALA A 13 15.49 5.60 0.01
CA ALA A 13 16.42 6.00 -1.05
C ALA A 13 16.08 7.37 -1.68
N GLY A 14 14.83 7.83 -1.55
CA GLY A 14 14.38 9.11 -2.09
C GLY A 14 14.31 9.14 -3.63
N GLY A 15 14.25 10.37 -4.17
CA GLY A 15 14.19 10.60 -5.61
C GLY A 15 12.82 10.31 -6.27
N PRO A 16 12.76 10.33 -7.61
CA PRO A 16 11.49 10.25 -8.35
C PRO A 16 10.72 8.94 -8.11
N GLN A 17 11.43 7.83 -7.95
CA GLN A 17 10.83 6.52 -7.69
C GLN A 17 10.19 6.46 -6.30
N ALA A 18 10.87 6.96 -5.27
CA ALA A 18 10.31 7.05 -3.91
C ALA A 18 9.06 7.94 -3.87
N LEU A 19 9.11 9.09 -4.54
CA LEU A 19 7.96 10.01 -4.64
C LEU A 19 6.77 9.35 -5.33
N LYS A 20 7.03 8.57 -6.39
CA LYS A 20 6.00 7.83 -7.10
C LYS A 20 5.41 6.71 -6.25
N LEU A 21 6.24 5.94 -5.55
CA LEU A 21 5.80 4.91 -4.60
C LEU A 21 4.96 5.51 -3.46
N ALA A 22 5.38 6.62 -2.88
CA ALA A 22 4.60 7.36 -1.88
C ALA A 22 3.25 7.82 -2.43
N THR A 23 3.23 8.33 -3.67
CA THR A 23 1.98 8.75 -4.34
C THR A 23 1.02 7.58 -4.55
N ILE A 24 1.53 6.40 -4.94
CA ILE A 24 0.73 5.17 -5.09
C ILE A 24 0.10 4.79 -3.75
N ILE A 25 0.89 4.75 -2.67
CA ILE A 25 0.40 4.42 -1.33
C ILE A 25 -0.68 5.41 -0.89
N CYS A 26 -0.46 6.72 -1.07
CA CYS A 26 -1.45 7.75 -0.74
C CYS A 26 -2.76 7.56 -1.53
N ARG A 27 -2.68 7.29 -2.84
CA ARG A 27 -3.88 7.05 -3.66
C ARG A 27 -4.65 5.81 -3.24
N LEU A 28 -3.95 4.73 -2.89
CA LEU A 28 -4.59 3.52 -2.37
C LEU A 28 -5.34 3.82 -1.06
N VAL A 29 -4.73 4.59 -0.15
CA VAL A 29 -5.40 5.01 1.10
C VAL A 29 -6.65 5.85 0.83
N VAL A 30 -6.58 6.80 -0.11
CA VAL A 30 -7.72 7.64 -0.49
C VAL A 30 -8.86 6.79 -1.08
N LYS A 31 -8.57 5.90 -2.03
CA LYS A 31 -9.59 5.00 -2.61
C LYS A 31 -10.30 4.16 -1.57
N VAL A 32 -9.58 3.71 -0.54
CA VAL A 32 -10.21 2.98 0.57
C VAL A 32 -11.07 3.90 1.45
N ALA A 33 -10.61 5.12 1.72
CA ALA A 33 -11.42 6.11 2.45
C ALA A 33 -12.72 6.46 1.72
N ASP A 34 -12.67 6.53 0.39
CA ASP A 34 -13.80 6.80 -0.50
C ASP A 34 -14.70 5.57 -0.72
N ARG A 35 -14.39 4.42 -0.11
CA ARG A 35 -15.09 3.13 -0.25
C ARG A 35 -15.13 2.60 -1.68
N GLU A 36 -14.18 3.00 -2.52
CA GLU A 36 -14.05 2.47 -3.89
C GLU A 36 -13.45 1.06 -3.93
N VAL A 37 -12.85 0.60 -2.82
CA VAL A 37 -12.24 -0.72 -2.66
C VAL A 37 -12.58 -1.29 -1.29
N ASP A 38 -12.73 -2.61 -1.19
CA ASP A 38 -12.98 -3.28 0.08
C ASP A 38 -11.84 -3.04 1.08
N GLY A 39 -12.25 -2.72 2.31
CA GLY A 39 -11.52 -1.81 3.20
C GLY A 39 -10.17 -2.27 3.74
N LEU A 40 -9.46 -1.28 4.32
CA LEU A 40 -8.28 -1.45 5.17
C LEU A 40 -8.57 -2.56 6.19
N ASP A 41 -7.58 -3.41 6.45
CA ASP A 41 -7.71 -4.46 7.46
C ASP A 41 -8.01 -3.80 8.80
N LYS A 42 -9.14 -4.17 9.41
CA LYS A 42 -9.47 -3.71 10.77
C LYS A 42 -8.60 -4.44 11.76
N TYR A 43 -8.08 -3.72 12.74
CA TYR A 43 -7.37 -4.30 13.87
C TYR A 43 -7.87 -3.67 15.17
N GLN A 44 -7.70 -4.42 16.24
CA GLN A 44 -8.03 -3.99 17.60
C GLN A 44 -6.80 -4.20 18.46
N VAL A 45 -6.36 -3.15 19.14
CA VAL A 45 -5.23 -3.20 20.08
C VAL A 45 -5.61 -2.53 21.38
N VAL A 46 -5.04 -3.02 22.48
CA VAL A 46 -5.16 -2.34 23.77
C VAL A 46 -3.98 -1.38 23.89
N SER A 47 -4.27 -0.09 23.98
CA SER A 47 -3.28 0.97 24.17
C SER A 47 -3.67 1.81 25.39
N PHE A 48 -2.75 1.98 26.34
CA PHE A 48 -2.97 2.72 27.59
C PHE A 48 -4.27 2.33 28.33
N GLY A 49 -4.57 1.02 28.40
CA GLY A 49 -5.76 0.50 29.07
C GLY A 49 -7.09 0.75 28.34
N ARG A 50 -7.05 1.26 27.10
CA ARG A 50 -8.23 1.45 26.25
C ARG A 50 -8.14 0.57 25.02
N THR A 51 -9.27 -0.02 24.65
CA THR A 51 -9.42 -0.67 23.35
C THR A 51 -9.46 0.39 22.26
N VAL A 52 -8.49 0.30 21.35
CA VAL A 52 -8.42 1.15 20.16
C VAL A 52 -8.69 0.28 18.94
N ASN A 53 -9.70 0.67 18.18
CA ASN A 53 -9.96 0.10 16.86
C ASN A 53 -9.21 0.95 15.83
N GLY A 54 -8.42 0.28 14.99
CA GLY A 54 -7.67 0.92 13.93
C GLY A 54 -7.90 0.22 12.60
N THR A 55 -7.41 0.87 11.56
CA THR A 55 -7.39 0.34 10.20
C THR A 55 -5.94 0.37 9.72
N ARG A 56 -5.51 -0.69 9.04
CA ARG A 56 -4.16 -0.81 8.49
C ARG A 56 -4.21 -1.16 7.02
N PHE A 57 -3.12 -0.86 6.32
CA PHE A 57 -2.93 -1.28 4.95
C PHE A 57 -3.09 -2.81 4.85
N PRO A 58 -3.89 -3.32 3.89
CA PRO A 58 -4.09 -4.76 3.72
C PRO A 58 -2.79 -5.53 3.59
N GLU A 59 -2.62 -6.62 4.35
CA GLU A 59 -1.38 -7.41 4.32
C GLU A 59 -1.08 -7.95 2.91
N ARG A 60 -2.13 -8.22 2.11
CA ARG A 60 -2.04 -8.70 0.72
C ARG A 60 -1.45 -7.68 -0.26
N TRP A 61 -1.42 -6.39 0.09
CA TRP A 61 -0.89 -5.34 -0.78
C TRP A 61 0.62 -5.19 -0.69
N TRP A 62 1.25 -5.55 0.44
CA TRP A 62 2.70 -5.43 0.59
C TRP A 62 3.50 -6.27 -0.42
N PRO A 63 3.20 -7.57 -0.63
CA PRO A 63 3.90 -8.36 -1.64
C PRO A 63 3.67 -7.85 -3.07
N ARG A 64 2.56 -7.17 -3.34
CA ARG A 64 2.26 -6.58 -4.65
C ARG A 64 3.10 -5.34 -4.91
N LEU A 65 3.26 -4.48 -3.90
CA LEU A 65 4.18 -3.34 -3.98
C LEU A 65 5.63 -3.80 -4.13
N ASP A 66 6.03 -4.83 -3.39
CA ASP A 66 7.34 -5.46 -3.50
C ASP A 66 7.60 -6.00 -4.93
N LYS A 67 6.61 -6.68 -5.50
CA LYS A 67 6.63 -7.11 -6.91
C LYS A 67 6.70 -5.95 -7.89
N ALA A 68 5.95 -4.86 -7.65
CA ALA A 68 5.99 -3.68 -8.51
C ALA A 68 7.37 -3.00 -8.51
N ILE A 69 8.05 -2.96 -7.37
CA ILE A 69 9.42 -2.44 -7.25
C ILE A 69 10.40 -3.39 -7.95
N SER A 70 10.42 -4.67 -7.57
CA SER A 70 11.39 -5.65 -8.08
C SER A 70 11.28 -5.90 -9.59
N THR A 71 10.09 -5.79 -10.17
CA THR A 71 9.89 -5.91 -11.61
C THR A 71 10.17 -4.61 -12.36
N GLY A 72 10.50 -3.51 -11.69
CA GLY A 72 10.70 -2.21 -12.33
C GLY A 72 9.40 -1.59 -12.88
N ALA A 73 8.25 -1.94 -12.31
CA ALA A 73 6.96 -1.40 -12.71
C ALA A 73 6.79 0.05 -12.24
N ILE A 74 7.40 0.41 -11.10
CA ILE A 74 7.41 1.78 -10.57
C ILE A 74 8.00 2.76 -11.61
N GLU A 75 8.98 2.35 -12.37
CA GLU A 75 9.65 3.17 -13.38
C GLU A 75 8.81 3.28 -14.65
N ARG A 76 8.20 2.18 -15.07
CA ARG A 76 7.61 2.02 -16.41
C ARG A 76 6.13 2.37 -16.49
N LEU A 77 5.37 2.12 -15.42
CA LEU A 77 3.92 2.30 -15.42
C LEU A 77 3.50 3.63 -14.82
N SER A 78 2.34 4.15 -15.22
CA SER A 78 1.78 5.33 -14.55
C SER A 78 1.35 4.99 -13.12
N VAL A 79 1.26 5.99 -12.25
CA VAL A 79 0.71 5.83 -10.90
C VAL A 79 -0.68 5.19 -10.95
N GLN A 80 -1.53 5.66 -11.87
CA GLN A 80 -2.89 5.15 -12.00
C GLN A 80 -2.91 3.68 -12.40
N ALA A 81 -2.11 3.28 -13.40
CA ALA A 81 -2.04 1.88 -13.82
C ALA A 81 -1.59 0.94 -12.70
N ILE A 82 -0.65 1.38 -11.86
CA ILE A 82 -0.21 0.58 -10.70
C ILE A 82 -1.33 0.49 -9.67
N VAL A 83 -2.02 1.59 -9.38
CA VAL A 83 -3.16 1.60 -8.46
C VAL A 83 -4.28 0.68 -8.96
N ASP A 84 -4.60 0.71 -10.25
CA ASP A 84 -5.63 -0.15 -10.84
C ASP A 84 -5.24 -1.63 -10.73
N ILE A 85 -3.99 -1.99 -11.07
CA ILE A 85 -3.48 -3.37 -10.89
C ILE A 85 -3.58 -3.83 -9.43
N MET A 86 -3.26 -2.94 -8.49
CA MET A 86 -3.30 -3.23 -7.05
C MET A 86 -4.73 -3.52 -6.57
N VAL A 87 -5.72 -2.83 -7.15
CA VAL A 87 -7.15 -2.90 -6.80
C VAL A 87 -7.90 -4.00 -7.57
N ASP A 88 -7.60 -4.24 -8.84
CA ASP A 88 -8.31 -5.24 -9.66
C ASP A 88 -8.09 -6.67 -9.13
N HIS A 89 -6.88 -6.95 -8.64
CA HIS A 89 -6.55 -8.23 -8.01
C HIS A 89 -7.13 -8.38 -6.59
N ASP A 90 -7.90 -7.40 -6.10
CA ASP A 90 -8.55 -7.40 -4.79
C ASP A 90 -9.94 -8.05 -4.78
N THR A 91 -10.46 -8.39 -5.96
CA THR A 91 -11.71 -9.14 -6.14
C THR A 91 -11.43 -10.64 -6.04
N PRO A 92 -12.19 -11.42 -5.24
CA PRO A 92 -12.00 -12.87 -5.09
C PRO A 92 -12.21 -13.66 -6.39
#